data_AF-A0A448B4H9-F1
#
_entry.id   AF-A0A448B4H9-F1
#
_cell.length_a   1.000
_cell.length_b   1.000
_cell.length_c   1.000
_cell.angle_alpha   90.00
_cell.angle_beta   90.00
_cell.angle_gamma   90.00
#
_symmetry.space_group_name_H-M   'P 1'
#
loop_
_entity.id
_entity.type
_entity.pdbx_description
1 polymer ?
#
loop_
_entity_poly.entity_id
_entity_poly.type
_entity_poly.pdbx_seq_one_letter_code
_entity_poly.pdbx_strand_id
1 'polypeptide(L)'
;MLQSCSVNSEIVYHRDAASTSVTDIDTREFMAEMMAMTPDSLKQKEFEEVDKLPTVWTSMYDLAKKEGKLKTENPDSVRIMKKIFMKSAKENNKLAGFSFKMEHFAPDDYKALKNFTKTEKIPLDQNIYNSWDGKTLTIDTENLNLKSIEEAIKTKSSKEEAEKIAGMMVMFFKEIGTTLKFENPIKSISGKHDWVKQIDDHSIRIEYDLKAIYDKNTKLKNADKKIIIVTE
;
A
#
# COMPACT_ATOMS: atom_id res chain seq x y z
N MET A 1 -11.57 -20.42 -6.76
CA MET A 1 -11.52 -19.17 -5.96
C MET A 1 -10.81 -18.13 -6.82
N LEU A 2 -11.43 -16.97 -7.07
CA LEU A 2 -10.93 -15.88 -7.93
C LEU A 2 -9.89 -14.98 -7.23
N GLN A 3 -9.09 -15.53 -6.30
CA GLN A 3 -8.03 -14.76 -5.64
C GLN A 3 -6.91 -14.55 -6.64
N SER A 4 -6.68 -13.28 -7.00
CA SER A 4 -5.95 -12.96 -8.22
C SER A 4 -4.95 -11.80 -8.07
N CYS A 5 -4.90 -11.18 -6.89
CA CYS A 5 -3.93 -10.15 -6.54
C CYS A 5 -3.19 -10.45 -5.22
N SER A 6 -1.90 -10.17 -5.16
CA SER A 6 -1.10 -10.22 -3.92
C SER A 6 -0.48 -8.86 -3.67
N VAL A 7 -0.56 -8.35 -2.44
CA VAL A 7 0.03 -7.07 -2.06
C VAL A 7 1.13 -7.32 -1.03
N ASN A 8 2.35 -6.94 -1.38
CA ASN A 8 3.48 -7.01 -0.47
C ASN A 8 4.07 -5.62 -0.26
N SER A 9 4.00 -5.14 0.97
CA SER A 9 4.60 -3.88 1.38
C SER A 9 5.88 -4.13 2.15
N GLU A 10 6.85 -3.25 2.00
CA GLU A 10 8.03 -3.14 2.83
C GLU A 10 8.16 -1.69 3.31
N ILE A 11 8.41 -1.49 4.60
CA ILE A 11 8.69 -0.17 5.18
C ILE A 11 10.02 -0.27 5.92
N VAL A 12 11.00 0.50 5.46
CA VAL A 12 12.30 0.64 6.11
C VAL A 12 12.27 1.91 6.97
N TYR A 13 12.57 1.75 8.25
CA TYR A 13 12.68 2.84 9.22
C TYR A 13 14.15 3.24 9.41
N HIS A 14 14.44 4.51 9.14
CA HIS A 14 15.79 5.06 9.13
C HIS A 14 16.14 5.76 10.45
N ARG A 15 17.43 5.80 10.80
CA ARG A 15 17.92 6.42 12.05
C ARG A 15 17.57 7.90 12.21
N ASP A 16 17.35 8.62 11.11
CA ASP A 16 17.02 10.05 11.10
C ASP A 16 15.51 10.33 11.25
N ALA A 17 14.76 9.36 11.77
CA ALA A 17 13.29 9.36 11.88
C ALA A 17 12.55 9.38 10.54
N ALA A 18 13.25 9.24 9.40
CA ALA A 18 12.60 9.03 8.12
C ALA A 18 12.19 7.57 7.92
N SER A 19 11.38 7.33 6.89
CA SER A 19 11.06 5.98 6.42
C SER A 19 10.90 5.93 4.91
N THR A 20 11.25 4.79 4.33
CA THR A 20 11.04 4.50 2.91
C THR A 20 10.09 3.34 2.81
N SER A 21 9.05 3.45 1.98
CA SER A 21 8.12 2.34 1.75
C SER A 21 8.07 1.93 0.29
N VAL A 22 7.90 0.63 0.05
CA VAL A 22 7.61 0.07 -1.26
C VAL A 22 6.39 -0.83 -1.12
N THR A 23 5.42 -0.67 -2.00
CA THR A 23 4.25 -1.56 -2.08
C THR A 23 4.21 -2.13 -3.48
N ASP A 24 4.34 -3.46 -3.57
CA ASP A 24 4.21 -4.23 -4.80
C ASP A 24 2.82 -4.87 -4.85
N ILE A 25 2.16 -4.74 -5.99
CA ILE A 25 0.85 -5.31 -6.29
C ILE A 25 1.03 -6.22 -7.49
N ASP A 26 0.98 -7.53 -7.26
CA ASP A 26 0.90 -8.54 -8.32
C ASP A 26 -0.55 -8.60 -8.82
N THR A 27 -0.75 -8.40 -10.11
CA THR A 27 -2.07 -8.43 -10.75
C THR A 27 -2.14 -9.44 -11.90
N ARG A 28 -1.18 -10.36 -12.02
CA ARG A 28 -1.08 -11.27 -13.18
C ARG A 28 -2.34 -12.07 -13.41
N GLU A 29 -2.83 -12.74 -12.37
CA GLU A 29 -4.03 -13.57 -12.45
C GLU A 29 -5.26 -12.69 -12.74
N PHE A 30 -5.35 -11.51 -12.09
CA PHE A 30 -6.47 -10.60 -12.31
C PHE A 30 -6.53 -10.10 -13.77
N MET A 31 -5.39 -9.67 -14.30
CA MET A 31 -5.29 -9.18 -15.67
C MET A 31 -5.58 -10.28 -16.69
N ALA A 32 -5.17 -11.52 -16.41
CA ALA A 32 -5.48 -12.67 -17.26
C ALA A 32 -6.99 -12.97 -17.30
N GLU A 33 -7.66 -12.96 -16.15
CA GLU A 33 -9.11 -13.14 -16.04
C GLU A 33 -9.86 -12.00 -16.73
N MET A 34 -9.47 -10.75 -16.46
CA MET A 34 -10.09 -9.58 -17.10
C MET A 34 -9.94 -9.63 -18.62
N MET A 35 -8.75 -9.95 -19.13
CA MET A 35 -8.54 -10.12 -20.58
C MET A 35 -9.34 -11.28 -21.19
N ALA A 36 -9.59 -12.36 -20.44
CA ALA A 36 -10.42 -13.47 -20.92
C ALA A 36 -11.90 -13.10 -20.99
N MET A 37 -12.35 -12.20 -20.11
CA MET A 37 -13.74 -11.74 -20.01
C MET A 37 -14.05 -10.51 -20.87
N THR A 38 -13.04 -9.68 -21.20
CA THR A 38 -13.21 -8.52 -22.08
C THR A 38 -13.45 -8.99 -23.53
N PRO A 39 -14.51 -8.52 -24.22
CA PRO A 39 -14.73 -8.79 -25.63
C PRO A 39 -13.57 -8.30 -26.51
N ASP A 40 -13.20 -9.03 -27.56
CA ASP A 40 -12.06 -8.68 -28.44
C ASP A 40 -12.16 -7.26 -29.03
N SER A 41 -13.39 -6.78 -29.27
CA SER A 41 -13.66 -5.42 -29.76
C SER A 41 -13.30 -4.29 -28.77
N LEU A 42 -13.14 -4.60 -27.48
CA LEU A 42 -12.85 -3.63 -26.42
C LEU A 42 -11.42 -3.75 -25.86
N LYS A 43 -10.77 -4.92 -26.03
CA LYS A 43 -9.43 -5.19 -25.48
C LYS A 43 -8.41 -4.10 -25.81
N GLN A 44 -8.28 -3.73 -27.09
CA GLN A 44 -7.25 -2.78 -27.49
C GLN A 44 -7.41 -1.41 -26.82
N LYS A 45 -8.65 -0.96 -26.61
CA LYS A 45 -8.95 0.34 -26.01
C LYS A 45 -8.78 0.34 -24.48
N GLU A 46 -9.17 -0.74 -23.81
CA GLU A 46 -9.09 -0.85 -22.35
C GLU A 46 -7.65 -1.01 -21.83
N PHE A 47 -6.76 -1.61 -22.63
CA PHE A 47 -5.38 -1.91 -22.21
C PHE A 47 -4.32 -0.95 -22.76
N GLU A 48 -4.66 -0.02 -23.66
CA GLU A 48 -3.70 0.94 -24.24
C GLU A 48 -3.10 1.91 -23.19
N GLU A 49 -3.89 2.29 -22.18
CA GLU A 49 -3.43 3.18 -21.11
C GLU A 49 -2.43 2.47 -20.19
N VAL A 50 -2.57 1.16 -20.03
CA VAL A 50 -1.64 0.33 -19.25
C VAL A 50 -0.25 0.32 -19.91
N ASP A 51 -0.20 0.37 -21.24
CA ASP A 51 1.07 0.39 -21.95
C ASP A 51 1.88 1.67 -21.78
N LYS A 52 1.22 2.78 -21.43
CA LYS A 52 1.83 4.09 -21.20
C LYS A 52 2.47 4.22 -19.82
N LEU A 53 2.24 3.25 -18.93
CA LEU A 53 2.78 3.26 -17.58
C LEU A 53 4.31 3.10 -17.57
N PRO A 54 5.02 3.82 -16.71
CA PRO A 54 6.48 3.79 -16.68
C PRO A 54 7.01 2.44 -16.18
N THR A 55 7.99 1.86 -16.88
CA THR A 55 8.67 0.61 -16.48
C THR A 55 9.91 0.84 -15.61
N VAL A 56 10.26 2.11 -15.37
CA VAL A 56 11.30 2.56 -14.45
C VAL A 56 10.67 3.46 -13.38
N TRP A 57 11.29 3.54 -12.20
CA TRP A 57 10.80 4.41 -11.14
C TRP A 57 10.66 5.84 -11.63
N THR A 58 9.42 6.31 -11.70
CA THR A 58 9.09 7.66 -12.17
C THR A 58 8.26 8.33 -11.10
N SER A 59 8.65 9.55 -10.71
CA SER A 59 7.90 10.29 -9.69
C SER A 59 6.52 10.69 -10.21
N MET A 60 5.54 10.81 -9.32
CA MET A 60 4.22 11.33 -9.70
C MET A 60 4.32 12.73 -10.31
N TYR A 61 5.30 13.54 -9.86
CA TYR A 61 5.58 14.85 -10.42
C TYR A 61 6.02 14.78 -11.88
N ASP A 62 7.00 13.94 -12.19
CA ASP A 62 7.53 13.81 -13.56
C ASP A 62 6.49 13.18 -14.50
N LEU A 63 5.72 12.22 -14.01
CA LEU A 63 4.62 11.63 -14.77
C LEU A 63 3.55 12.68 -15.09
N ALA A 64 3.09 13.44 -14.10
CA ALA A 64 2.11 14.50 -14.31
C ALA A 64 2.62 15.59 -15.26
N LYS A 65 3.91 15.94 -15.18
CA LYS A 65 4.53 16.91 -16.08
C LYS A 65 4.61 16.38 -17.51
N LYS A 66 5.03 15.13 -17.71
CA LYS A 66 5.12 14.46 -19.01
C LYS A 66 3.75 14.36 -19.69
N GLU A 67 2.69 14.14 -18.91
CA GLU A 67 1.32 14.03 -19.42
C GLU A 67 0.60 15.38 -19.55
N GLY A 68 1.22 16.50 -19.15
CA GLY A 68 0.55 17.81 -19.12
C GLY A 68 -0.59 17.89 -18.10
N LYS A 69 -0.57 17.04 -17.07
CA LYS A 69 -1.60 16.91 -16.02
C LYS A 69 -1.17 17.45 -14.66
N LEU A 70 -0.07 18.20 -14.58
CA LEU A 70 0.33 18.85 -13.32
C LEU A 70 -0.67 19.95 -12.97
N LYS A 71 -1.52 19.70 -11.96
CA LYS A 71 -2.66 20.57 -11.60
C LYS A 71 -2.41 21.46 -10.37
N THR A 72 -1.22 21.43 -9.80
CA THR A 72 -0.94 22.12 -8.53
C THR A 72 0.42 22.81 -8.54
N GLU A 73 0.45 24.01 -7.96
CA GLU A 73 1.66 24.77 -7.66
C GLU A 73 1.95 24.78 -6.14
N ASN A 74 1.13 24.09 -5.33
CA ASN A 74 1.33 24.03 -3.89
C ASN A 74 2.68 23.34 -3.59
N PRO A 75 3.58 23.98 -2.82
CA PRO A 75 4.94 23.48 -2.61
C PRO A 75 4.97 22.16 -1.85
N ASP A 76 4.05 21.93 -0.91
CA ASP A 76 3.95 20.67 -0.18
C ASP A 76 3.46 19.55 -1.10
N SER A 77 2.42 19.79 -1.90
CA SER A 77 1.95 18.81 -2.89
C SER A 77 3.05 18.45 -3.89
N VAL A 78 3.77 19.45 -4.41
CA VAL A 78 4.89 19.23 -5.34
C VAL A 78 6.01 18.44 -4.65
N ARG A 79 6.34 18.73 -3.39
CA ARG A 79 7.33 17.95 -2.61
C ARG A 79 6.91 16.49 -2.48
N ILE A 80 5.65 16.23 -2.11
CA ILE A 80 5.12 14.86 -1.96
C ILE A 80 5.10 14.12 -3.30
N MET A 81 4.64 14.76 -4.38
CA MET A 81 4.63 14.17 -5.72
C MET A 81 6.02 13.79 -6.22
N LYS A 82 7.07 14.52 -5.81
CA LYS A 82 8.46 14.19 -6.15
C LYS A 82 9.01 13.00 -5.36
N LYS A 83 8.45 12.72 -4.18
CA LYS A 83 8.88 11.61 -3.31
C LYS A 83 8.07 10.33 -3.50
N ILE A 84 6.91 10.39 -4.16
CA ILE A 84 6.12 9.22 -4.51
C ILE A 84 6.46 8.81 -5.94
N PHE A 85 6.90 7.57 -6.11
CA PHE A 85 7.26 6.98 -7.38
C PHE A 85 6.34 5.82 -7.70
N MET A 86 6.15 5.58 -9.00
CA MET A 86 5.50 4.36 -9.48
C MET A 86 6.33 3.69 -10.57
N LYS A 87 6.11 2.39 -10.72
CA LYS A 87 6.69 1.56 -11.76
C LYS A 87 5.70 0.44 -12.09
N SER A 88 5.51 0.13 -13.37
CA SER A 88 4.82 -1.08 -13.81
C SER A 88 5.81 -2.23 -13.96
N ALA A 89 5.38 -3.43 -13.60
CA ALA A 89 6.05 -4.67 -13.95
C ALA A 89 5.40 -5.25 -15.20
N LYS A 90 6.20 -5.61 -16.21
CA LYS A 90 5.72 -6.30 -17.41
C LYS A 90 6.42 -7.65 -17.54
N GLU A 91 5.65 -8.68 -17.87
CA GLU A 91 6.12 -10.03 -18.19
C GLU A 91 5.57 -10.41 -19.57
N ASN A 92 6.43 -10.82 -20.51
CA ASN A 92 6.03 -11.12 -21.89
C ASN A 92 5.22 -10.00 -22.56
N ASN A 93 5.64 -8.74 -22.34
CA ASN A 93 4.96 -7.51 -22.80
C ASN A 93 3.52 -7.31 -22.25
N LYS A 94 3.11 -8.06 -21.24
CA LYS A 94 1.83 -7.88 -20.54
C LYS A 94 2.08 -7.31 -19.15
N LEU A 95 1.16 -6.49 -18.66
CA LEU A 95 1.21 -5.99 -17.28
C LEU A 95 1.13 -7.18 -16.31
N ALA A 96 2.13 -7.27 -15.44
CA ALA A 96 2.20 -8.25 -14.36
C ALA A 96 1.90 -7.62 -12.99
N GLY A 97 2.04 -6.30 -12.87
CA GLY A 97 1.77 -5.63 -11.60
C GLY A 97 2.26 -4.19 -11.57
N PHE A 98 2.16 -3.59 -10.39
CA PHE A 98 2.59 -2.23 -10.12
C PHE A 98 3.36 -2.17 -8.82
N SER A 99 4.31 -1.26 -8.77
CA SER A 99 5.04 -0.93 -7.56
C SER A 99 4.87 0.56 -7.29
N PHE A 100 4.59 0.90 -6.04
CA PHE A 100 4.60 2.26 -5.52
C PHE A 100 5.74 2.39 -4.52
N LYS A 101 6.44 3.52 -4.54
CA LYS A 101 7.52 3.79 -3.59
C LYS A 101 7.38 5.18 -3.00
N MET A 102 7.51 5.29 -1.69
CA MET A 102 7.65 6.55 -0.96
C MET A 102 9.09 6.68 -0.50
N GLU A 103 9.83 7.60 -1.09
CA GLU A 103 11.27 7.74 -0.84
C GLU A 103 11.54 8.69 0.34
N HIS A 104 12.16 8.17 1.39
CA HIS A 104 12.73 8.93 2.52
C HIS A 104 11.77 9.99 3.09
N PHE A 105 10.59 9.56 3.53
CA PHE A 105 9.57 10.41 4.15
C PHE A 105 9.95 10.74 5.59
N ALA A 106 10.14 12.02 5.86
CA ALA A 106 10.30 12.54 7.21
C ALA A 106 8.93 12.73 7.89
N PRO A 107 8.86 12.92 9.22
CA PRO A 107 7.59 13.12 9.93
C PRO A 107 6.69 14.23 9.36
N ASP A 108 7.28 15.32 8.86
CA ASP A 108 6.52 16.42 8.23
C ASP A 108 6.00 16.08 6.83
N ASP A 109 6.63 15.14 6.11
CA ASP A 109 6.11 14.66 4.83
C ASP A 109 4.80 13.88 5.03
N TYR A 110 4.66 13.13 6.12
CA TYR A 110 3.41 12.44 6.44
C TYR A 110 2.25 13.40 6.74
N LYS A 111 2.53 14.59 7.30
CA LYS A 111 1.52 15.64 7.48
C LYS A 111 1.05 16.18 6.13
N ALA A 112 1.97 16.45 5.22
CA ALA A 112 1.65 16.90 3.86
C ALA A 112 0.93 15.81 3.05
N LEU A 113 1.34 14.55 3.20
CA LEU A 113 0.72 13.38 2.57
C LEU A 113 -0.75 13.24 2.95
N LYS A 114 -1.10 13.40 4.23
CA LYS A 114 -2.50 13.34 4.69
C LYS A 114 -3.40 14.37 4.00
N ASN A 115 -2.86 15.51 3.58
CA ASN A 115 -3.60 16.50 2.81
C ASN A 115 -3.65 16.13 1.33
N PHE A 116 -2.54 15.64 0.77
CA PHE A 116 -2.45 15.18 -0.60
C PHE A 116 -3.42 14.02 -0.89
N THR A 117 -3.54 13.05 0.02
CA THR A 117 -4.40 11.86 -0.16
C THR A 117 -5.90 12.12 0.03
N LYS A 118 -6.29 13.32 0.48
CA LYS A 118 -7.70 13.76 0.46
C LYS A 118 -8.18 13.99 -0.96
N THR A 119 -7.31 14.49 -1.83
CA THR A 119 -7.63 14.79 -3.24
C THR A 119 -7.19 13.68 -4.17
N GLU A 120 -5.99 13.12 -3.97
CA GLU A 120 -5.42 12.08 -4.81
C GLU A 120 -5.54 10.72 -4.12
N LYS A 121 -6.30 9.79 -4.70
CA LYS A 121 -6.48 8.46 -4.12
C LYS A 121 -5.33 7.55 -4.53
N ILE A 122 -4.50 7.16 -3.57
CA ILE A 122 -3.33 6.28 -3.77
C ILE A 122 -3.49 5.05 -2.88
N PRO A 123 -3.29 3.83 -3.40
CA PRO A 123 -3.45 2.59 -2.63
C PRO A 123 -2.24 2.36 -1.69
N LEU A 124 -2.14 3.17 -0.64
CA LEU A 124 -1.05 3.10 0.33
C LEU A 124 -1.42 2.20 1.52
N ASP A 125 -0.44 1.43 1.99
CA ASP A 125 -0.50 0.72 3.25
C ASP A 125 -0.68 1.72 4.41
N GLN A 126 -1.60 1.44 5.33
CA GLN A 126 -1.87 2.34 6.46
C GLN A 126 -0.75 2.36 7.49
N ASN A 127 0.12 1.35 7.52
CA ASN A 127 1.25 1.29 8.44
C ASN A 127 2.29 2.40 8.23
N ILE A 128 2.26 3.08 7.08
CA ILE A 128 3.11 4.26 6.84
C ILE A 128 2.80 5.41 7.82
N TYR A 129 1.63 5.42 8.46
CA TYR A 129 1.22 6.46 9.42
C TYR A 129 1.56 6.10 10.87
N ASN A 130 2.23 4.98 11.12
CA ASN A 130 2.75 4.66 12.44
C ASN A 130 3.82 5.68 12.86
N SER A 131 3.98 5.90 14.16
CA SER A 131 4.90 6.93 14.68
C SER A 131 6.30 6.35 14.83
N TRP A 132 7.26 6.88 14.07
CA TRP A 132 8.68 6.56 14.16
C TRP A 132 9.49 7.80 14.53
N ASP A 133 10.35 7.69 15.53
CA ASP A 133 11.18 8.81 16.03
C ASP A 133 12.70 8.63 15.78
N GLY A 134 13.09 7.62 14.99
CA GLY A 134 14.48 7.24 14.77
C GLY A 134 14.99 6.13 15.70
N LYS A 135 14.22 5.78 16.73
CA LYS A 135 14.54 4.70 17.69
C LYS A 135 13.35 3.81 18.04
N THR A 136 12.18 4.40 18.20
CA THR A 136 10.95 3.77 18.67
C THR A 136 9.88 3.86 17.60
N LEU A 137 9.36 2.70 17.19
CA LEU A 137 8.15 2.61 16.38
C LEU A 137 6.97 2.32 17.30
N THR A 138 5.95 3.19 17.23
CA THR A 138 4.64 2.94 17.84
C THR A 138 3.65 2.61 16.74
N ILE A 139 3.25 1.34 16.69
CA ILE A 139 2.16 0.87 15.83
C ILE A 139 0.84 1.13 16.55
N ASP A 140 -0.04 1.88 15.91
CA ASP A 140 -1.45 1.95 16.29
C ASP A 140 -2.18 0.82 15.55
N THR A 141 -2.74 -0.15 16.26
CA THR A 141 -3.35 -1.29 15.59
C THR A 141 -4.65 -0.92 14.87
N GLU A 142 -5.19 0.30 15.08
CA GLU A 142 -6.25 0.84 14.22
C GLU A 142 -5.77 1.03 12.76
N ASN A 143 -4.45 1.16 12.52
CA ASN A 143 -3.87 1.19 11.18
C ASN A 143 -3.76 -0.20 10.54
N LEU A 144 -4.04 -1.30 11.25
CA LEU A 144 -4.10 -2.64 10.66
C LEU A 144 -5.42 -2.82 9.89
N ASN A 145 -5.57 -2.11 8.79
CA ASN A 145 -6.74 -2.18 7.92
C ASN A 145 -6.36 -1.86 6.46
N LEU A 146 -7.31 -2.07 5.55
CA LEU A 146 -7.11 -1.90 4.10
C LEU A 146 -7.86 -0.68 3.52
N LYS A 147 -8.30 0.26 4.35
CA LYS A 147 -9.20 1.36 3.95
C LYS A 147 -8.67 2.18 2.78
N SER A 148 -7.38 2.53 2.75
CA SER A 148 -6.83 3.34 1.65
C SER A 148 -6.71 2.56 0.34
N ILE A 149 -6.45 1.25 0.42
CA ILE A 149 -6.47 0.39 -0.76
C ILE A 149 -7.92 0.25 -1.25
N GLU A 150 -8.87 0.07 -0.34
CA GLU A 150 -10.30 0.06 -0.67
C GLU A 150 -10.77 1.37 -1.31
N GLU A 151 -10.38 2.53 -0.76
CA GLU A 151 -10.77 3.83 -1.31
C GLU A 151 -10.19 4.08 -2.70
N ALA A 152 -8.98 3.58 -2.98
CA ALA A 152 -8.37 3.70 -4.30
C ALA A 152 -9.07 2.82 -5.35
N ILE A 153 -9.65 1.70 -4.94
CA ILE A 153 -10.38 0.77 -5.81
C ILE A 153 -11.86 1.16 -5.95
N LYS A 154 -12.45 1.81 -4.94
CA LYS A 154 -13.85 2.26 -4.94
C LYS A 154 -14.06 3.37 -5.99
N THR A 155 -14.48 2.98 -7.19
CA THR A 155 -15.03 3.90 -8.18
C THR A 155 -16.43 4.34 -7.73
N LYS A 156 -16.53 5.54 -7.12
CA LYS A 156 -17.77 6.27 -6.75
C LYS A 156 -19.02 5.39 -6.60
N SER A 157 -19.25 4.82 -5.42
CA SER A 157 -20.41 3.94 -5.17
C SER A 157 -20.99 4.12 -3.76
N SER A 158 -22.27 3.80 -3.62
CA SER A 158 -23.19 4.03 -2.49
C SER A 158 -23.02 3.06 -1.32
N LYS A 159 -23.73 3.27 -0.20
CA LYS A 159 -23.60 2.48 1.04
C LYS A 159 -24.00 0.99 0.90
N GLU A 160 -24.95 0.63 0.04
CA GLU A 160 -25.37 -0.77 -0.19
C GLU A 160 -24.32 -1.59 -0.96
N GLU A 161 -23.33 -0.94 -1.58
CA GLU A 161 -22.24 -1.60 -2.29
C GLU A 161 -21.08 -2.01 -1.36
N ALA A 162 -21.06 -1.55 -0.10
CA ALA A 162 -19.96 -1.82 0.84
C ALA A 162 -19.78 -3.31 1.19
N GLU A 163 -20.87 -4.06 1.39
CA GLU A 163 -20.80 -5.51 1.66
C GLU A 163 -20.40 -6.30 0.42
N LYS A 164 -20.82 -5.84 -0.78
CA LYS A 164 -20.38 -6.39 -2.06
C LYS A 164 -18.89 -6.12 -2.29
N ILE A 165 -18.40 -4.95 -1.90
CA ILE A 165 -16.98 -4.58 -1.97
C ILE A 165 -16.17 -5.43 -1.00
N ALA A 166 -16.62 -5.66 0.24
CA ALA A 166 -15.92 -6.55 1.17
C ALA A 166 -15.80 -7.98 0.61
N GLY A 167 -16.90 -8.53 0.08
CA GLY A 167 -16.88 -9.84 -0.60
C GLY A 167 -15.96 -9.85 -1.82
N MET A 168 -15.97 -8.78 -2.62
CA MET A 168 -15.08 -8.60 -3.77
C MET A 168 -13.61 -8.55 -3.34
N MET A 169 -13.26 -7.84 -2.26
CA MET A 169 -11.89 -7.70 -1.78
C MET A 169 -11.31 -9.01 -1.23
N VAL A 170 -12.12 -9.78 -0.47
CA VAL A 170 -11.74 -11.14 -0.02
C VAL A 170 -11.57 -12.08 -1.20
N MET A 171 -12.39 -11.92 -2.24
CA MET A 171 -12.24 -12.67 -3.48
C MET A 171 -11.04 -12.19 -4.30
N PHE A 172 -10.68 -10.91 -4.25
CA PHE A 172 -9.64 -10.30 -5.10
C PHE A 172 -8.23 -10.55 -4.57
N PHE A 173 -8.04 -10.40 -3.26
CA PHE A 173 -6.74 -10.53 -2.64
C PHE A 173 -6.50 -11.95 -2.14
N LYS A 174 -5.39 -12.52 -2.61
CA LYS A 174 -4.85 -13.80 -2.18
C LYS A 174 -4.09 -13.67 -0.87
N GLU A 175 -3.21 -12.68 -0.80
CA GLU A 175 -2.37 -12.39 0.36
C GLU A 175 -2.07 -10.89 0.41
N ILE A 176 -2.10 -10.33 1.62
CA ILE A 176 -1.62 -8.97 1.88
C ILE A 176 -0.72 -9.01 3.10
N GLY A 177 0.46 -8.40 3.01
CA GLY A 177 1.37 -8.32 4.14
C GLY A 177 2.37 -7.17 4.04
N THR A 178 2.87 -6.76 5.20
CA THR A 178 3.80 -5.64 5.35
C THR A 178 5.01 -6.12 6.14
N THR A 179 6.21 -5.95 5.58
CA THR A 179 7.46 -6.16 6.32
C THR A 179 7.99 -4.81 6.79
N LEU A 180 8.09 -4.65 8.10
CA LEU A 180 8.71 -3.50 8.75
C LEU A 180 10.19 -3.86 9.00
N LYS A 181 11.11 -3.05 8.49
CA LYS A 181 12.56 -3.23 8.66
C LYS A 181 13.17 -2.05 9.40
N PHE A 182 14.16 -2.32 10.23
CA PHE A 182 14.87 -1.32 11.03
C PHE A 182 16.35 -1.33 10.70
N GLU A 183 16.96 -0.16 10.57
CA GLU A 183 18.43 -0.05 10.38
C GLU A 183 19.22 -0.52 11.61
N ASN A 184 18.63 -0.42 12.80
CA ASN A 184 19.19 -0.92 14.06
C ASN A 184 18.46 -2.19 14.51
N PRO A 185 19.16 -3.10 15.22
CA PRO A 185 18.52 -4.28 15.77
C PRO A 185 17.39 -3.91 16.72
N ILE A 186 16.36 -4.75 16.76
CA ILE A 186 15.24 -4.66 17.67
C ILE A 186 15.72 -5.06 19.06
N LYS A 187 15.63 -4.11 19.99
CA LYS A 187 15.97 -4.31 21.40
C LYS A 187 14.80 -4.92 22.18
N SER A 188 13.58 -4.47 21.92
CA SER A 188 12.40 -4.95 22.62
C SER A 188 11.11 -4.68 21.86
N ILE A 189 10.12 -5.54 22.06
CA ILE A 189 8.75 -5.39 21.57
C ILE A 189 7.81 -5.49 22.76
N SER A 190 6.91 -4.52 22.92
CA SER A 190 5.84 -4.51 23.91
C SER A 190 4.49 -4.44 23.23
N GLY A 191 3.51 -5.17 23.73
CA GLY A 191 2.20 -5.36 23.09
C GLY A 191 2.19 -6.56 22.14
N LYS A 192 1.00 -7.12 21.91
CA LYS A 192 0.79 -8.31 21.08
C LYS A 192 -0.44 -8.15 20.19
N HIS A 193 -0.30 -8.57 18.95
CA HIS A 193 -1.40 -8.69 18.01
C HIS A 193 -1.18 -9.94 17.16
N ASP A 194 -2.25 -10.67 16.85
CA ASP A 194 -2.14 -11.96 16.13
C ASP A 194 -1.50 -11.84 14.75
N TRP A 195 -1.61 -10.66 14.13
CA TRP A 195 -1.07 -10.39 12.81
C TRP A 195 0.38 -9.92 12.82
N VAL A 196 0.97 -9.61 13.98
CA VAL A 196 2.27 -8.97 14.08
C VAL A 196 3.28 -9.94 14.68
N LYS A 197 4.34 -10.23 13.91
CA LYS A 197 5.36 -11.21 14.29
C LYS A 197 6.76 -10.71 13.96
N GLN A 198 7.68 -10.80 14.92
CA GLN A 198 9.10 -10.63 14.63
C GLN A 198 9.62 -11.82 13.81
N ILE A 199 10.28 -11.54 12.69
CA ILE A 199 10.81 -12.57 11.78
C ILE A 199 12.34 -12.70 11.85
N ASP A 200 13.03 -11.63 12.24
CA ASP A 200 14.46 -11.61 12.53
C ASP A 200 14.78 -10.46 13.52
N ASP A 201 16.06 -10.23 13.81
CA ASP A 201 16.53 -9.18 14.71
C ASP A 201 16.35 -7.76 14.17
N HIS A 202 16.02 -7.58 12.89
CA HIS A 202 15.82 -6.29 12.23
C HIS A 202 14.42 -6.10 11.64
N SER A 203 13.55 -7.11 11.72
CA SER A 203 12.32 -7.12 10.92
C SER A 203 11.12 -7.71 11.64
N ILE A 204 9.97 -7.10 11.36
CA ILE A 204 8.64 -7.53 11.81
C ILE A 204 7.76 -7.70 10.59
N ARG A 205 7.02 -8.81 10.52
CA ARG A 205 6.00 -9.06 9.52
C ARG A 205 4.62 -8.79 10.10
N ILE A 206 3.80 -8.10 9.32
CA ILE A 206 2.37 -7.94 9.50
C ILE A 206 1.69 -8.78 8.42
N GLU A 207 0.90 -9.78 8.81
CA GLU A 207 0.13 -10.62 7.88
C GLU A 207 -1.36 -10.37 8.11
N TYR A 208 -2.04 -9.83 7.11
CA TYR A 208 -3.44 -9.47 7.25
C TYR A 208 -4.34 -10.69 7.08
N ASP A 209 -5.11 -11.01 8.12
CA ASP A 209 -6.20 -11.96 7.99
C ASP A 209 -7.41 -11.24 7.36
N LEU A 210 -7.56 -11.37 6.04
CA LEU A 210 -8.66 -10.77 5.29
C LEU A 210 -10.03 -11.19 5.83
N LYS A 211 -10.16 -12.43 6.30
CA LYS A 211 -11.42 -12.90 6.89
C LYS A 211 -11.70 -12.16 8.19
N ALA A 212 -10.69 -12.02 9.06
CA ALA A 212 -10.84 -11.29 10.32
C ALA A 212 -11.12 -9.79 10.14
N ILE A 213 -10.62 -9.17 9.06
CA ILE A 213 -10.90 -7.77 8.72
C ILE A 213 -12.37 -7.55 8.38
N TYR A 214 -13.01 -8.47 7.65
CA TYR A 214 -14.37 -8.29 7.13
C TYR A 214 -15.45 -9.06 7.91
N ASP A 215 -15.09 -10.12 8.65
CA ASP A 215 -15.99 -10.86 9.53
C ASP A 215 -15.89 -10.38 10.97
N LYS A 216 -16.90 -9.59 11.38
CA LYS A 216 -17.03 -9.03 12.74
C LYS A 216 -17.10 -10.08 13.86
N ASN A 217 -17.30 -11.35 13.53
CA ASN A 217 -17.36 -12.43 14.51
C ASN A 217 -15.99 -13.09 14.77
N THR A 218 -14.96 -12.73 13.99
CA THR A 218 -13.63 -13.27 14.20
C THR A 218 -13.03 -12.74 15.49
N LYS A 219 -12.64 -13.64 16.39
CA LYS A 219 -12.00 -13.30 17.67
C LYS A 219 -10.50 -13.50 17.56
N LEU A 220 -9.76 -12.42 17.70
CA LEU A 220 -8.30 -12.44 17.85
C LEU A 220 -7.93 -12.92 19.27
N LYS A 221 -6.85 -13.69 19.38
CA LYS A 221 -6.26 -14.10 20.66
C LYS A 221 -5.52 -12.94 21.31
N ASN A 222 -4.79 -12.16 20.51
CA ASN A 222 -4.11 -10.94 20.93
C ASN A 222 -4.58 -9.76 20.06
N ALA A 223 -4.97 -8.67 20.71
CA ALA A 223 -5.54 -7.48 20.06
C ALA A 223 -5.16 -6.19 20.82
N ASP A 224 -3.92 -6.11 21.31
CA ASP A 224 -3.46 -4.90 22.00
C ASP A 224 -3.54 -3.71 21.05
N LYS A 225 -4.09 -2.59 21.52
CA LYS A 225 -4.32 -1.39 20.69
C LYS A 225 -3.02 -0.74 20.19
N LYS A 226 -1.91 -1.05 20.84
CA LYS A 226 -0.60 -0.48 20.54
C LYS A 226 0.47 -1.54 20.65
N ILE A 227 1.42 -1.48 19.72
CA ILE A 227 2.66 -2.26 19.77
C ILE A 227 3.82 -1.26 19.72
N ILE A 228 4.73 -1.38 20.68
CA ILE A 228 5.89 -0.49 20.81
C ILE A 228 7.14 -1.32 20.52
N ILE A 229 7.89 -0.91 19.51
CA ILE A 229 9.14 -1.56 19.11
C ILE A 229 10.26 -0.56 19.35
N VAL A 230 11.25 -0.95 20.13
CA VAL A 230 12.41 -0.13 20.45
C VAL A 230 13.63 -0.77 19.81
N THR A 231 14.41 0.02 19.09
CA THR A 231 15.69 -0.36 18.50
C THR A 231 16.86 0.15 19.34
N GLU A 232 18.06 -0.40 19.12
CA GLU A 232 19.28 -0.01 19.83
C GLU A 232 19.64 1.48 19.71
#